data_AF-A0A442TTD8-F1
#
_entry.id   AF-A0A442TTD8-F1
#
_cell.length_a   1.000
_cell.length_b   1.000
_cell.length_c   1.000
_cell.angle_alpha   90.00
_cell.angle_beta   90.00
_cell.angle_gamma   90.00
#
_symmetry.space_group_name_H-M   'P 1'
#
loop_
_entity.id
_entity.type
_entity.pdbx_description
1 polymer ?
#
loop_
_entity_poly.entity_id
_entity_poly.type
_entity_poly.pdbx_seq_one_letter_code
_entity_poly.pdbx_strand_id
1 'polypeptide(L)'
;MSSIDWHAAPPMTDDQRHNALADMELIACGEELDLPWRRVRVLLDHKLAVVQHSVLTAGSRTSLGLTDRGLRFMDAAGARQTNCA
;
A
#
# COMPACT_ATOMS: atom_id res chain seq x y z
N MET A 1 3.57 27.72 15.35
CA MET A 1 3.81 26.43 16.06
C MET A 1 3.31 25.32 15.17
N SER A 2 4.20 24.47 14.67
CA SER A 2 3.83 23.31 13.85
C SER A 2 3.16 22.25 14.73
N SER A 3 1.91 21.90 14.43
CA SER A 3 1.21 20.79 15.06
C SER A 3 1.96 19.50 14.74
N ILE A 4 2.57 18.87 15.74
CA ILE A 4 3.12 17.52 15.61
C ILE A 4 1.91 16.61 15.37
N ASP A 5 1.82 16.05 14.16
CA ASP A 5 0.82 15.05 13.83
C ASP A 5 1.25 13.72 14.46
N TRP A 6 0.78 13.48 15.68
CA TRP A 6 1.01 12.25 16.43
C TRP A 6 0.45 11.00 15.73
N HIS A 7 -0.37 11.17 14.68
CA HIS A 7 -0.94 10.09 13.89
C HIS A 7 -0.18 9.83 12.59
N ALA A 8 0.88 10.59 12.29
CA ALA A 8 1.70 10.35 11.12
C ALA A 8 2.55 9.09 11.30
N ALA A 9 2.43 8.17 10.33
CA ALA A 9 3.30 6.99 10.29
C ALA A 9 4.79 7.42 10.18
N PRO A 10 5.69 6.78 10.94
CA PRO A 10 7.13 6.99 10.81
C PRO A 10 7.57 6.77 9.36
N PRO A 11 8.64 7.43 8.86
CA PRO A 11 9.16 7.17 7.52
C PRO A 11 9.42 5.67 7.29
N MET A 12 9.06 5.18 6.10
CA MET A 12 9.33 3.78 5.73
C MET A 12 10.84 3.53 5.68
N THR A 13 11.28 2.38 6.21
CA THR A 13 12.60 1.82 5.92
C THR A 13 12.66 1.34 4.46
N ASP A 14 13.88 1.12 3.93
CA ASP A 14 14.03 0.62 2.56
C ASP A 14 13.43 -0.78 2.39
N ASP A 15 13.55 -1.65 3.40
CA ASP A 15 12.89 -2.97 3.40
C ASP A 15 11.36 -2.83 3.39
N GLN A 16 10.81 -1.89 4.16
CA GLN A 16 9.37 -1.63 4.15
C GLN A 16 8.92 -1.08 2.80
N ARG A 17 9.72 -0.22 2.17
CA ARG A 17 9.46 0.33 0.84
C ARG A 17 9.47 -0.77 -0.22
N HIS A 18 10.47 -1.65 -0.21
CA HIS A 18 10.57 -2.76 -1.15
C HIS A 18 9.37 -3.71 -1.00
N ASN A 19 9.08 -4.12 0.24
CA ASN A 19 7.93 -4.96 0.53
C ASN A 19 6.61 -4.29 0.13
N ALA A 20 6.44 -2.99 0.40
CA ALA A 20 5.24 -2.26 0.05
C ALA A 20 5.01 -2.22 -1.47
N LEU A 21 6.07 -2.04 -2.27
CA LEU A 21 5.95 -2.07 -3.73
C LEU A 21 5.49 -3.44 -4.23
N ALA A 22 6.08 -4.52 -3.73
CA ALA A 22 5.68 -5.88 -4.08
C ALA A 22 4.22 -6.18 -3.66
N ASP A 23 3.80 -5.72 -2.48
CA ASP A 23 2.42 -5.88 -2.02
C ASP A 23 1.42 -5.08 -2.88
N MET A 24 1.80 -3.88 -3.29
CA MET A 24 0.95 -3.02 -4.12
C MET A 24 0.78 -3.59 -5.53
N GLU A 25 1.79 -4.28 -6.06
CA GLU A 25 1.69 -5.03 -7.31
C GLU A 25 0.68 -6.18 -7.20
N LEU A 26 0.73 -6.96 -6.10
CA LEU A 26 -0.26 -8.01 -5.83
C LEU A 26 -1.68 -7.46 -5.75
N ILE A 27 -1.87 -6.30 -5.09
CA ILE A 27 -3.17 -5.62 -5.02
C ILE A 27 -3.64 -5.17 -6.41
N ALA A 28 -2.75 -4.64 -7.25
CA ALA A 28 -3.09 -4.23 -8.61
C ALA A 28 -3.53 -5.41 -9.48
N CYS A 29 -2.99 -6.61 -9.23
CA CYS A 29 -3.36 -7.85 -9.90
C CYS A 29 -4.59 -8.56 -9.29
N GLY A 30 -5.09 -8.11 -8.12
CA GLY A 30 -6.18 -8.77 -7.39
C GLY A 30 -5.76 -10.07 -6.68
N GLU A 31 -4.46 -10.21 -6.36
CA GLU A 31 -3.84 -11.36 -5.72
C GLU A 31 -3.49 -11.10 -4.24
N GLU A 32 -4.17 -10.15 -3.60
CA GLU A 32 -3.84 -9.65 -2.25
C GLU A 32 -4.29 -10.55 -1.09
N LEU A 33 -4.96 -11.67 -1.38
CA LEU A 33 -5.71 -12.44 -0.38
C LEU A 33 -4.86 -13.01 0.76
N ASP A 34 -3.63 -13.39 0.44
CA ASP A 34 -2.71 -14.01 1.40
C ASP A 34 -1.69 -13.02 1.98
N LEU A 35 -1.90 -11.71 1.77
CA LEU A 35 -1.03 -10.72 2.35
C LEU A 35 -1.06 -10.76 3.89
N PRO A 36 0.09 -10.95 4.55
CA PRO A 36 0.15 -10.92 6.01
C PRO A 36 -0.37 -9.59 6.54
N TRP A 37 -1.21 -9.63 7.58
CA TRP A 37 -1.81 -8.42 8.16
C TRP A 37 -0.77 -7.36 8.56
N ARG A 38 0.43 -7.79 8.97
CA ARG A 38 1.54 -6.88 9.30
C ARG A 38 2.00 -6.06 8.08
N ARG A 39 2.00 -6.63 6.87
CA ARG A 39 2.32 -5.93 5.62
C ARG A 39 1.16 -5.03 5.18
N VAL A 40 -0.08 -5.52 5.29
CA VAL A 40 -1.29 -4.73 5.03
C VAL A 40 -1.31 -3.47 5.90
N ARG A 41 -1.04 -3.58 7.20
CA ARG A 41 -0.95 -2.43 8.11
C ARG A 41 0.02 -1.36 7.64
N VAL A 42 1.19 -1.74 7.13
CA VAL A 42 2.15 -0.77 6.59
C VAL A 42 1.54 0.02 5.43
N LEU A 43 0.83 -0.64 4.53
CA LEU A 43 0.15 0.06 3.43
C LEU A 43 -0.95 1.01 3.94
N LEU A 44 -1.72 0.60 4.95
CA LEU A 44 -2.80 1.41 5.53
C LEU A 44 -2.27 2.61 6.33
N ASP A 45 -1.27 2.40 7.19
CA ASP A 45 -0.64 3.44 8.01
C ASP A 45 -0.04 4.54 7.12
N HIS A 46 0.48 4.14 5.96
CA HIS A 46 1.00 5.05 4.95
C HIS A 46 -0.03 5.50 3.90
N LYS A 47 -1.31 5.16 4.05
CA LYS A 47 -2.38 5.56 3.10
C LYS A 47 -2.07 5.17 1.65
N LEU A 48 -1.33 4.08 1.43
CA LEU A 48 -0.99 3.56 0.09
C LEU A 48 -2.10 2.65 -0.44
N ALA A 49 -2.81 1.98 0.45
CA ALA A 49 -3.98 1.17 0.14
C ALA A 49 -5.15 1.52 1.08
N VAL A 50 -6.34 1.09 0.71
CA VAL A 50 -7.57 1.19 1.49
C VAL A 50 -8.29 -0.15 1.49
N VAL A 51 -8.93 -0.46 2.61
CA VAL A 51 -9.81 -1.63 2.71
C VAL A 51 -11.11 -1.36 1.95
N GLN A 52 -11.44 -2.25 1.02
CA GLN A 52 -12.69 -2.26 0.29
C GLN A 52 -13.52 -3.48 0.72
N HIS A 53 -14.80 -3.26 1.00
CA HIS A 53 -15.73 -4.36 1.25
C HIS A 53 -16.46 -4.68 -0.04
N SER A 54 -16.08 -5.78 -0.69
CA SER A 54 -16.79 -6.24 -1.88
C SER A 54 -18.03 -7.02 -1.45
N VAL A 55 -19.22 -6.49 -1.77
CA VAL A 55 -20.50 -7.16 -1.50
C VAL A 55 -20.69 -8.26 -2.54
N LEU A 56 -20.09 -9.42 -2.30
CA LEU A 56 -20.47 -10.64 -2.98
C LEU A 56 -21.45 -11.38 -2.06
N THR A 57 -22.67 -11.59 -2.56
CA THR A 57 -23.75 -12.29 -1.86
C THR A 57 -23.25 -13.61 -1.26
N ALA A 58 -23.49 -13.79 0.04
CA ALA A 58 -23.06 -14.91 0.88
C ALA A 58 -21.53 -15.08 1.04
N GLY A 59 -20.90 -14.12 1.71
CA GLY A 59 -19.51 -14.20 2.15
C GLY A 59 -18.72 -12.93 1.83
N SER A 60 -18.92 -11.88 2.64
CA SER A 60 -18.25 -10.60 2.45
C SER A 60 -16.72 -10.79 2.48
N ARG A 61 -16.08 -10.66 1.32
CA ARG A 61 -14.62 -10.69 1.21
C ARG A 61 -14.10 -9.27 1.34
N THR A 62 -13.20 -9.09 2.28
CA THR A 62 -12.41 -7.86 2.40
C THR A 62 -11.35 -7.88 1.30
N SER A 63 -11.37 -6.88 0.43
CA SER A 63 -10.36 -6.66 -0.61
C SER A 63 -9.58 -5.39 -0.27
N LEU A 64 -8.43 -5.20 -0.91
CA LEU A 64 -7.67 -3.96 -0.83
C LEU A 64 -7.69 -3.27 -2.18
N GLY A 65 -7.68 -1.94 -2.18
CA GLY A 65 -7.38 -1.19 -3.40
C GLY A 65 -6.38 -0.08 -3.14
N LEU A 66 -5.67 0.30 -4.21
CA LEU A 66 -4.66 1.35 -4.15
C LEU A 66 -5.32 2.73 -4.06
N THR A 67 -4.73 3.62 -3.27
CA THR A 67 -5.13 5.02 -3.25
C THR A 67 -4.38 5.81 -4.33
N ASP A 68 -4.79 7.06 -4.60
CA ASP A 68 -4.03 7.98 -5.46
C ASP A 68 -2.60 8.24 -4.95
N ARG A 69 -2.39 8.13 -3.63
CA ARG A 69 -1.06 8.21 -3.02
C ARG A 69 -0.26 6.94 -3.33
N GLY A 70 -0.92 5.78 -3.28
CA GLY A 70 -0.34 4.51 -3.68
C GLY A 70 0.10 4.50 -5.13
N LEU A 71 -0.78 4.88 -6.06
CA LEU A 71 -0.44 4.91 -7.49
C LEU A 71 0.79 5.79 -7.77
N ARG A 72 0.82 7.02 -7.25
CA ARG A 72 1.98 7.92 -7.37
C ARG A 72 3.26 7.36 -6.73
N PHE A 73 3.13 6.58 -5.67
CA PHE A 73 4.27 5.93 -5.02
C PHE A 73 4.87 4.83 -5.91
N MET A 74 4.04 4.06 -6.62
CA MET A 74 4.49 3.07 -7.60
C MET A 74 5.16 3.74 -8.80
N ASP A 75 4.56 4.80 -9.35
CA ASP A 75 5.13 5.54 -10.47
C ASP A 75 6.52 6.11 -10.13
N ALA A 76 6.67 6.68 -8.93
CA ALA A 76 7.95 7.21 -8.47
C ALA A 76 9.02 6.12 -8.29
N ALA A 77 8.62 4.89 -7.96
CA ALA A 77 9.55 3.76 -7.89
C ALA A 77 9.98 3.30 -9.29
N GLY A 78 9.04 3.20 -10.24
CA GLY A 78 9.35 2.88 -11.64
C GLY A 78 10.28 3.91 -12.28
N ALA A 79 10.05 5.20 -12.02
CA ALA A 79 10.91 6.29 -12.49
C ALA A 79 12.32 6.30 -11.87
N ARG A 80 12.50 5.73 -10.67
CA ARG A 80 13.85 5.54 -10.09
C ARG A 80 14.60 4.38 -10.75
N GLN A 81 13.89 3.39 -11.27
CA GLN A 81 14.50 2.22 -11.91
C GLN A 81 15.01 2.53 -13.33
N THR A 82 14.37 3.46 -14.04
CA THR A 82 14.80 3.90 -15.38
C THR A 82 15.98 4.89 -15.38
N ASN A 83 16.28 5.51 -14.24
CA ASN A 83 17.41 6.44 -14.08
C ASN A 83 18.72 5.77 -13.64
N CYS A 84 18.76 4.44 -13.58
CA CYS A 84 19.97 3.66 -13.29
C CYS A 84 20.46 2.82 -14.49
N ALA A 85 20.08 3.20 -15.71
CA ALA A 85 20.56 2.59 -16.96
C ALA A 85 21.71 3.41 -17.58
#